data_AF-M2AYI3-F1
#
_entry.id   AF-M2AYI3-F1
#
_cell.length_a   1.000
_cell.length_b   1.000
_cell.length_c   1.000
_cell.angle_alpha   90.00
_cell.angle_beta   90.00
_cell.angle_gamma   90.00
#
_symmetry.space_group_name_H-M   'P 1'
#
loop_
_entity.id
_entity.type
_entity.pdbx_description
1 polymer ?
#
loop_
_entity_poly.entity_id
_entity_poly.type
_entity_poly.pdbx_seq_one_letter_code
_entity_poly.pdbx_strand_id
1 'polypeptide(L)'
;MLASLDGLNPYEPAATKTQAENELPQAKVSRPIALTAFIIASSFVLTAYVAANFYARSYDPWLTPRFTHYMLLWRRIGTPMLRLMMMLVPSGLFLVLFLRATRHRIVVGFLIAAMVAAPILLGIP
;
A
#
# COMPACT_ATOMS: atom_id res chain seq x y z
N MET A 1 -34.46 67.46 3.64
CA MET A 1 -33.41 66.87 2.79
C MET A 1 -32.48 66.08 3.71
N LEU A 2 -32.36 64.76 3.48
CA LEU A 2 -31.33 63.84 4.00
C LEU A 2 -31.27 63.66 5.54
N ALA A 3 -31.01 62.51 6.14
CA ALA A 3 -31.14 61.09 5.82
C ALA A 3 -30.93 60.38 7.18
N SER A 4 -31.66 59.31 7.41
CA SER A 4 -31.49 58.31 8.47
C SER A 4 -30.02 58.03 8.85
N LEU A 5 -29.68 58.17 10.13
CA LEU A 5 -28.56 57.47 10.77
C LEU A 5 -29.09 56.75 12.02
N ASP A 6 -30.01 55.83 11.78
CA ASP A 6 -30.09 54.60 12.58
C ASP A 6 -28.78 53.84 12.43
N GLY A 7 -28.24 53.34 13.55
CA GLY A 7 -27.24 52.28 13.52
C GLY A 7 -25.83 52.71 13.91
N LEU A 8 -25.64 53.05 15.19
CA LEU A 8 -24.36 52.80 15.84
C LEU A 8 -24.60 52.24 17.25
N ASN A 9 -25.16 51.04 17.29
CA ASN A 9 -25.16 50.19 18.48
C ASN A 9 -23.74 49.62 18.66
N PRO A 10 -23.00 49.96 19.73
CA PRO A 10 -21.60 49.55 19.91
C PRO A 10 -21.44 48.11 20.45
N TYR A 11 -22.50 47.30 20.48
CA TYR A 11 -22.48 45.94 21.02
C TYR A 11 -22.95 44.87 20.02
N GLU A 12 -22.41 44.91 18.80
CA GLU A 12 -22.53 43.80 17.85
C GLU A 12 -21.17 43.08 17.74
N PRO A 13 -21.03 41.85 18.27
CA PRO A 13 -19.79 41.11 18.13
C PRO A 13 -19.61 40.72 16.66
N ALA A 14 -18.61 41.31 16.02
CA ALA A 14 -18.16 40.95 14.69
C ALA A 14 -17.76 39.47 14.68
N ALA A 15 -18.67 38.65 14.15
CA ALA A 15 -18.30 37.36 13.64
C ALA A 15 -17.30 37.53 12.49
N THR A 16 -16.42 36.54 12.39
CA THR A 16 -15.74 36.04 11.19
C THR A 16 -14.29 36.48 10.93
N LYS A 17 -13.46 35.44 10.81
CA LYS A 17 -12.22 35.32 9.99
C LYS A 17 -10.92 35.77 10.64
N THR A 18 -10.41 34.99 11.57
CA THR A 18 -8.95 34.84 11.70
C THR A 18 -8.63 33.43 12.21
N GLN A 19 -7.65 32.78 11.58
CA GLN A 19 -7.02 31.50 11.97
C GLN A 19 -7.83 30.21 11.65
N ALA A 20 -8.23 29.88 10.43
CA ALA A 20 -7.40 29.51 9.27
C ALA A 20 -5.86 29.55 9.42
N GLU A 21 -5.24 28.87 10.41
CA GLU A 21 -3.78 28.60 10.33
C GLU A 21 -3.22 27.51 11.28
N ASN A 22 -3.96 26.46 11.66
CA ASN A 22 -3.29 25.34 12.35
C ASN A 22 -3.96 23.96 12.30
N GLU A 23 -4.91 23.76 11.39
CA GLU A 23 -5.34 22.41 11.06
C GLU A 23 -4.52 21.97 9.85
N LEU A 24 -3.42 21.25 10.15
CA LEU A 24 -2.74 20.33 9.27
C LEU A 24 -3.74 19.81 8.21
N PRO A 25 -3.46 19.86 6.89
CA PRO A 25 -4.29 19.19 5.90
C PRO A 25 -4.12 17.67 6.06
N GLN A 26 -4.64 17.14 7.17
CA GLN A 26 -4.70 15.72 7.50
C GLN A 26 -5.77 15.10 6.63
N ALA A 27 -5.35 14.05 5.93
CA ALA A 27 -6.20 12.96 5.48
C ALA A 27 -7.18 13.23 4.32
N LYS A 28 -6.81 14.09 3.36
CA LYS A 28 -7.28 13.94 1.96
C LYS A 28 -6.18 13.44 1.03
N VAL A 29 -5.24 12.63 1.54
CA VAL A 29 -4.42 11.74 0.69
C VAL A 29 -5.33 10.62 0.19
N SER A 30 -6.19 10.99 -0.76
CA SER A 30 -6.60 10.22 -1.93
C SER A 30 -6.51 8.70 -1.77
N ARG A 31 -7.61 8.10 -1.29
CA ARG A 31 -7.91 6.67 -1.41
C ARG A 31 -7.44 6.01 -2.72
N PRO A 32 -7.49 6.65 -3.92
CA PRO A 32 -6.93 6.05 -5.14
C PRO A 32 -5.41 5.89 -5.12
N ILE A 33 -4.64 6.80 -4.50
CA ILE A 33 -3.17 6.72 -4.48
C ILE A 33 -2.70 5.55 -3.62
N ALA A 34 -3.34 5.31 -2.45
CA ALA A 34 -3.00 4.18 -1.59
C ALA A 34 -3.24 2.83 -2.29
N LEU A 35 -4.33 2.71 -3.06
CA LEU A 35 -4.61 1.52 -3.86
C LEU A 35 -3.58 1.32 -4.98
N THR A 36 -3.26 2.37 -5.73
CA THR A 36 -2.27 2.29 -6.80
C THR A 36 -0.89 1.95 -6.24
N ALA A 37 -0.49 2.57 -5.14
CA ALA A 37 0.77 2.27 -4.45
C ALA A 37 0.81 0.81 -3.95
N PHE A 38 -0.29 0.31 -3.37
CA PHE A 38 -0.40 -1.08 -2.95
C PHE A 38 -0.26 -2.04 -4.13
N ILE A 39 -0.94 -1.79 -5.24
CA ILE A 39 -0.87 -2.64 -6.44
C ILE A 39 0.56 -2.66 -6.98
N ILE A 40 1.18 -1.48 -7.15
CA ILE A 40 2.56 -1.38 -7.66
C ILE A 40 3.53 -2.11 -6.73
N ALA A 41 3.48 -1.85 -5.42
CA ALA A 41 4.36 -2.49 -4.45
C ALA A 41 4.17 -4.01 -4.43
N SER A 42 2.91 -4.46 -4.44
CA SER A 42 2.56 -5.88 -4.43
C SER A 42 3.01 -6.60 -5.70
N SER A 43 2.78 -6.02 -6.87
CA SER A 43 3.25 -6.55 -8.15
C SER A 43 4.77 -6.59 -8.22
N PHE A 44 5.45 -5.56 -7.71
CA PHE A 44 6.91 -5.53 -7.65
C PHE A 44 7.47 -6.64 -6.75
N VAL A 45 6.96 -6.77 -5.53
CA VAL A 45 7.39 -7.80 -4.57
C VAL A 45 7.12 -9.20 -5.14
N LEU A 46 5.95 -9.44 -5.72
CA LEU A 46 5.61 -10.72 -6.34
C LEU A 46 6.56 -11.05 -7.49
N THR A 47 6.81 -10.09 -8.39
CA THR A 47 7.71 -10.29 -9.54
C THR A 47 9.15 -10.55 -9.08
N ALA A 48 9.63 -9.78 -8.11
CA ALA A 48 10.97 -9.96 -7.54
C ALA A 48 11.12 -11.34 -6.87
N TYR A 49 10.10 -11.78 -6.12
CA TYR A 49 10.09 -13.10 -5.48
C TYR A 49 10.11 -14.24 -6.52
N VAL A 50 9.26 -14.16 -7.54
CA VAL A 50 9.19 -15.15 -8.62
C VAL A 50 10.51 -15.19 -9.39
N ALA A 51 11.06 -14.04 -9.76
CA ALA A 51 12.34 -13.95 -10.47
C ALA A 51 13.49 -14.52 -9.65
N ALA A 52 13.57 -14.19 -8.35
CA ALA A 52 14.59 -14.73 -7.45
C ALA A 52 14.49 -16.25 -7.31
N ASN A 53 13.27 -16.80 -7.20
CA ASN A 53 13.04 -18.25 -7.14
C ASN A 53 13.39 -18.96 -8.45
N PHE A 54 12.95 -18.40 -9.59
CA PHE A 54 13.24 -18.96 -10.90
C PHE A 54 14.75 -18.98 -11.16
N TYR A 55 15.44 -17.89 -10.83
CA TYR A 55 16.88 -17.78 -10.95
C TYR A 55 17.59 -18.79 -10.05
N ALA A 56 17.19 -18.94 -8.78
CA ALA A 56 17.78 -19.93 -7.89
C ALA A 56 17.60 -21.36 -8.43
N ARG A 57 16.39 -21.72 -8.88
CA ARG A 57 16.09 -23.05 -9.44
C ARG A 57 16.75 -23.34 -10.77
N SER A 58 16.99 -22.33 -11.61
CA SER A 58 17.68 -22.55 -12.89
C SER A 58 19.13 -22.99 -12.71
N TYR A 59 19.76 -22.62 -11.59
CA TYR A 59 21.14 -23.03 -11.28
C TYR A 59 21.22 -24.19 -10.29
N ASP A 60 20.26 -24.30 -9.36
CA ASP A 60 20.14 -25.44 -8.45
C ASP A 60 18.67 -25.86 -8.31
N PRO A 61 18.20 -26.85 -9.10
CA PRO A 61 16.81 -27.28 -9.08
C PRO A 61 16.38 -27.88 -7.74
N TRP A 62 17.35 -28.34 -6.93
CA TRP A 62 17.11 -28.96 -5.63
C TRP A 62 17.19 -27.97 -4.48
N LEU A 63 17.50 -26.69 -4.75
CA LEU A 63 17.67 -25.64 -3.73
C LEU A 63 18.50 -26.16 -2.55
N THR A 64 19.58 -26.90 -2.84
CA THR A 64 20.35 -27.52 -1.76
C THR A 64 20.99 -26.43 -0.91
N PRO A 65 21.05 -26.57 0.43
CA PRO A 65 21.65 -25.58 1.32
C PRO A 65 23.19 -25.62 1.24
N ARG A 66 23.74 -25.78 0.03
CA ARG A 66 25.13 -25.48 -0.25
C ARG A 66 25.24 -23.96 -0.30
N PHE A 67 26.30 -23.39 0.27
CA PHE A 67 26.60 -21.96 0.20
C PHE A 67 27.05 -21.57 -1.22
N THR A 68 26.24 -21.88 -2.24
CA THR A 68 26.44 -21.41 -3.61
C THR A 68 26.02 -19.95 -3.69
N HIS A 69 26.69 -19.20 -4.57
CA HIS A 69 26.44 -17.76 -4.74
C HIS A 69 24.95 -17.46 -5.03
N TYR A 70 24.28 -18.38 -5.75
CA TYR A 70 22.86 -18.33 -6.12
C TYR A 70 21.91 -18.50 -4.91
N MET A 71 22.23 -19.40 -3.99
CA MET A 71 21.45 -19.62 -2.77
C MET A 71 21.60 -18.44 -1.79
N LEU A 72 22.80 -17.85 -1.71
CA LEU A 72 23.04 -16.61 -0.97
C LEU A 72 22.26 -15.43 -1.54
N LEU A 73 22.19 -15.31 -2.87
CA LEU A 73 21.40 -14.27 -3.55
C LEU A 73 19.90 -14.46 -3.27
N TRP A 74 19.39 -15.69 -3.36
CA TRP A 74 18.01 -16.02 -2.99
C TRP A 74 17.74 -15.69 -1.52
N ARG A 75 18.66 -16.03 -0.61
CA ARG A 75 18.50 -15.72 0.82
C ARG A 75 18.52 -14.21 1.10
N ARG A 76 19.29 -13.44 0.34
CA ARG A 76 19.37 -11.97 0.46
C ARG A 76 18.18 -11.25 -0.17
N ILE A 77 17.54 -11.81 -1.19
CA ILE A 77 16.48 -11.13 -1.96
C ILE A 77 15.14 -11.84 -1.77
N GLY A 78 15.08 -13.14 -2.02
CA GLY A 78 13.87 -13.96 -1.90
C GLY A 78 13.30 -13.97 -0.47
N THR A 79 14.14 -14.19 0.55
CA THR A 79 13.65 -14.22 1.96
C THR A 79 13.05 -12.89 2.44
N PRO A 80 13.69 -11.71 2.26
CA PRO A 80 13.04 -10.45 2.64
C PRO A 80 11.83 -10.13 1.76
N MET A 81 11.85 -10.47 0.46
CA MET A 81 10.66 -10.28 -0.40
C MET A 81 9.49 -11.15 0.06
N LEU A 82 9.74 -12.40 0.47
CA LEU A 82 8.72 -13.26 1.06
C LEU A 82 8.13 -12.64 2.34
N ARG A 83 8.98 -12.10 3.22
CA ARG A 83 8.52 -11.41 4.44
C ARG A 83 7.70 -10.16 4.12
N LEU A 84 8.14 -9.35 3.16
CA LEU A 84 7.39 -8.19 2.68
C LEU A 84 6.04 -8.62 2.10
N MET A 85 6.01 -9.72 1.33
CA MET A 85 4.79 -10.29 0.77
C MET A 85 3.82 -10.69 1.88
N MET A 86 4.30 -11.39 2.92
CA MET A 86 3.49 -11.77 4.08
C MET A 86 3.00 -10.56 4.90
N MET A 87 3.77 -9.46 4.95
CA MET A 87 3.33 -8.20 5.56
C MET A 87 2.31 -7.43 4.69
N LEU A 88 2.36 -7.60 3.36
CA LEU A 88 1.42 -6.99 2.41
C LEU A 88 0.07 -7.71 2.37
N VAL A 89 0.01 -9.00 2.70
CA VAL A 89 -1.25 -9.77 2.77
C VAL A 89 -2.28 -9.13 3.71
N PRO A 90 -1.99 -8.85 5.00
CA PRO A 90 -2.97 -8.26 5.90
C PRO A 90 -3.36 -6.84 5.46
N SER A 91 -2.44 -6.03 4.94
CA SER A 91 -2.76 -4.69 4.44
C SER A 91 -3.67 -4.73 3.22
N GLY A 92 -3.47 -5.68 2.31
CA GLY A 92 -4.38 -5.96 1.20
C GLY A 92 -5.75 -6.42 1.68
N LEU A 93 -5.81 -7.27 2.71
CA LEU A 93 -7.06 -7.78 3.27
C LEU A 93 -7.89 -6.64 3.91
N PHE A 94 -7.23 -5.77 4.66
CA PHE A 94 -7.82 -4.52 5.14
C PHE A 94 -8.31 -3.65 3.98
N LEU A 95 -7.52 -3.50 2.92
CA LEU A 95 -7.90 -2.72 1.74
C LEU A 95 -9.19 -3.27 1.11
N VAL A 96 -9.34 -4.60 0.97
CA VAL A 96 -10.57 -5.23 0.44
C VAL A 96 -11.80 -4.87 1.27
N LEU A 97 -11.69 -4.88 2.61
CA LEU A 97 -12.80 -4.52 3.51
C LEU A 97 -13.23 -3.06 3.33
N PHE A 98 -12.27 -2.15 3.20
CA PHE A 98 -12.53 -0.71 3.05
C PHE A 98 -12.97 -0.29 1.64
N LEU A 99 -12.74 -1.11 0.63
CA LEU A 99 -13.15 -0.79 -0.74
C LEU A 99 -14.63 -1.04 -0.99
N ARG A 100 -15.34 -0.01 -1.50
CA ARG A 100 -16.76 -0.10 -1.88
C ARG A 100 -17.00 -0.73 -3.26
N ALA A 101 -16.00 -0.66 -4.15
CA ALA A 101 -16.13 -1.07 -5.54
C ALA A 101 -15.74 -2.54 -5.74
N THR A 102 -16.69 -3.37 -6.19
CA THR A 102 -16.52 -4.82 -6.39
C THR A 102 -15.38 -5.15 -7.35
N ARG A 103 -15.18 -4.36 -8.41
CA ARG A 103 -14.12 -4.58 -9.40
C ARG A 103 -12.72 -4.53 -8.78
N HIS A 104 -12.46 -3.56 -7.92
CA HIS A 104 -11.16 -3.42 -7.27
C HIS A 104 -10.95 -4.45 -6.16
N ARG A 105 -12.02 -4.92 -5.49
CA ARG A 105 -11.94 -6.05 -4.56
C ARG A 105 -11.46 -7.33 -5.23
N ILE A 106 -11.92 -7.60 -6.45
CA ILE A 106 -11.48 -8.78 -7.22
C ILE A 106 -9.98 -8.68 -7.56
N VAL A 107 -9.51 -7.51 -8.02
CA VAL A 107 -8.09 -7.31 -8.34
C VAL A 107 -7.21 -7.50 -7.11
N VAL A 108 -7.56 -6.85 -5.99
CA VAL A 108 -6.80 -6.96 -4.74
C VAL A 108 -6.88 -8.39 -4.18
N GLY A 109 -8.05 -9.03 -4.24
CA GLY A 109 -8.24 -10.43 -3.83
C GLY A 109 -7.40 -11.39 -4.67
N PHE A 110 -7.34 -11.21 -5.99
CA PHE A 110 -6.48 -11.99 -6.88
C PHE A 110 -5.00 -11.78 -6.55
N LEU A 111 -4.60 -10.54 -6.25
CA LEU A 111 -3.22 -10.21 -5.88
C LEU A 111 -2.80 -10.88 -4.57
N ILE A 112 -3.69 -10.87 -3.55
CA ILE A 112 -3.48 -11.59 -2.29
C ILE A 112 -3.39 -13.10 -2.55
N ALA A 113 -4.29 -13.65 -3.35
CA ALA A 113 -4.26 -15.06 -3.71
C ALA A 113 -2.95 -15.44 -4.41
N ALA A 114 -2.46 -14.61 -5.33
CA ALA A 114 -1.17 -14.81 -6.00
C ALA A 114 0.01 -14.75 -5.01
N MET A 115 -0.02 -13.82 -4.06
CA MET A 115 0.99 -13.73 -2.99
C MET A 115 1.00 -14.96 -2.09
N VAL A 116 -0.16 -15.56 -1.79
CA VAL A 116 -0.22 -16.79 -0.98
C VAL A 116 0.17 -18.01 -1.81
N ALA A 117 -0.28 -18.08 -3.06
CA ALA A 117 -0.04 -19.21 -3.95
C ALA A 117 1.42 -19.29 -4.45
N ALA A 118 2.07 -18.16 -4.72
CA ALA A 118 3.43 -18.12 -5.24
C ALA A 118 4.46 -18.90 -4.38
N PRO A 119 4.57 -18.71 -3.05
CA PRO A 119 5.49 -19.49 -2.23
C PRO A 119 5.11 -20.97 -2.13
N ILE A 120 3.81 -21.30 -2.19
CA ILE A 120 3.33 -22.69 -2.17
C ILE A 120 3.72 -23.41 -3.46
N LEU A 121 3.47 -22.79 -4.62
CA LEU A 121 3.78 -23.35 -5.94
C LEU A 121 5.28 -23.39 -6.24
N LEU A 122 6.02 -22.36 -5.81
CA LEU A 122 7.45 -22.27 -6.03
C LEU A 122 8.25 -23.05 -4.99
N GLY A 123 7.61 -23.65 -3.98
CA GLY A 123 8.29 -24.30 -2.88
C GLY A 123 8.97 -23.28 -1.96
N ILE A 124 8.77 -23.44 -0.67
CA ILE A 124 9.62 -22.79 0.33
C ILE A 124 10.83 -23.73 0.49
N PRO A 125 12.06 -23.31 0.16
CA PRO A 125 13.24 -24.12 0.49
C PRO A 125 13.43 -24.25 2.00
#